data_AF-A0A2I0NXM9-F1
#
_entry.id   AF-A0A2I0NXM9-F1
#
_cell.length_a   1.000
_cell.length_b   1.000
_cell.length_c   1.000
_cell.angle_alpha   90.00
_cell.angle_beta   90.00
_cell.angle_gamma   90.00
#
_symmetry.space_group_name_H-M   'P 1'
#
loop_
_entity.id
_entity.type
_entity.pdbx_description
1 polymer ?
#
loop_
_entity_poly.entity_id
_entity_poly.type
_entity_poly.pdbx_seq_one_letter_code
_entity_poly.pdbx_strand_id
1 'polypeptide(L)'
;IEIANVTGLHGVNFNLIYDAAVLSPIKQAGKWAIEGDFLSSNGDGTCFMSDTSTTTGIINVAASIMGTNYGVDGTGTIATIKLKYIGIGLPETILSLNNVVLKDHTGADIPFIINDGKVMQQVLTGSLSITSVPSGANIFFDGTNTTQTTPADISDISTGTHTIKLTKSGYLDWSATTTVTGGTTMYVNGTLTMLCDFDGNFYIDYNDMFVFASVWHLHRGDTGWREEADFNRDGYIDYNDMFAFATVWHTDGSAPAPALRAPSIISAVGYIGVDINSDTELIETTRTLNIGNTFTVKVIAGEVIDLHGVNFDIVYDPNILSPIKQAGKWAKEGEFLPSNDAGQSTMFMPTISTSTVTGTINVSTSIVATNYGVDGTGTIAFIEFKVIGEGKGVVSFYNVVYTNHLGMQTNISDKRGGTVTTIAEYVVLPDYGNVIAYPNPCQVYLGQQVHFKGLTPHATIKIFNIAGELVKEIEHNKDTDEEVWTNPGEVAS
;
A
#
# COMPACT_ATOMS: atom_id res chain seq x y z
N ILE A 1 48.27 -23.00 9.13
CA ILE A 1 48.17 -24.36 8.57
C ILE A 1 48.55 -25.33 9.67
N GLU A 2 47.62 -26.21 10.02
CA GLU A 2 47.76 -27.14 11.14
C GLU A 2 47.70 -28.58 10.65
N ILE A 3 48.33 -29.46 11.40
CA ILE A 3 48.25 -30.91 11.24
C ILE A 3 47.76 -31.51 12.55
N ALA A 4 46.98 -32.59 12.47
CA ALA A 4 46.42 -33.24 13.64
C ALA A 4 46.54 -34.76 13.55
N ASN A 5 46.82 -35.39 14.69
CA ASN A 5 46.87 -36.84 14.86
C ASN A 5 47.79 -37.56 13.86
N VAL A 6 48.91 -36.93 13.49
CA VAL A 6 49.89 -37.55 12.59
C VAL A 6 50.84 -38.45 13.36
N THR A 7 51.38 -39.46 12.68
CA THR A 7 52.43 -40.33 13.20
C THR A 7 53.60 -40.33 12.23
N GLY A 8 54.80 -40.11 12.74
CA GLY A 8 56.06 -40.19 12.01
C GLY A 8 56.27 -39.10 10.97
N LEU A 9 55.63 -37.93 11.08
CA LEU A 9 55.76 -36.89 10.06
C LEU A 9 57.20 -36.39 9.97
N HIS A 10 57.79 -36.51 8.79
CA HIS A 10 59.16 -36.08 8.53
C HIS A 10 59.23 -35.00 7.46
N GLY A 11 58.35 -35.05 6.46
CA GLY A 11 58.27 -34.07 5.38
C GLY A 11 56.85 -33.72 4.99
N VAL A 12 56.65 -32.48 4.55
CA VAL A 12 55.35 -31.95 4.10
C VAL A 12 55.55 -31.04 2.90
N ASN A 13 54.65 -31.13 1.93
CA ASN A 13 54.48 -30.17 0.84
C ASN A 13 53.00 -29.88 0.64
N PHE A 14 52.63 -28.63 0.38
CA PHE A 14 51.28 -28.27 -0.04
C PHE A 14 51.25 -26.96 -0.82
N ASN A 15 50.17 -26.78 -1.58
CA ASN A 15 49.78 -25.52 -2.18
C ASN A 15 48.56 -24.97 -1.43
N LEU A 16 48.67 -23.78 -0.86
CA LEU A 16 47.52 -23.00 -0.43
C LEU A 16 47.00 -22.20 -1.63
N ILE A 17 45.75 -22.46 -2.01
CA ILE A 17 45.03 -21.76 -3.07
C ILE A 17 44.13 -20.69 -2.44
N TYR A 18 44.18 -19.48 -2.97
CA TYR A 18 43.36 -18.34 -2.55
C TYR A 18 42.86 -17.55 -3.76
N ASP A 19 41.76 -16.82 -3.60
CA ASP A 19 41.29 -15.88 -4.61
C ASP A 19 42.17 -14.61 -4.61
N ALA A 20 42.99 -14.44 -5.66
CA ALA A 20 43.88 -13.30 -5.82
C ALA A 20 43.14 -11.97 -6.07
N ALA A 21 41.84 -11.99 -6.37
CA ALA A 21 41.02 -10.79 -6.42
C ALA A 21 40.62 -10.29 -5.02
N VAL A 22 40.63 -11.16 -4.01
CA VAL A 22 40.13 -10.89 -2.65
C VAL A 22 41.24 -10.84 -1.61
N LEU A 23 42.25 -11.70 -1.76
CA LEU A 23 43.34 -11.86 -0.80
C LEU A 23 44.70 -11.64 -1.48
N SER A 24 45.64 -11.06 -0.73
CA SER A 24 47.01 -10.83 -1.18
C SER A 24 47.99 -11.22 -0.07
N PRO A 25 48.97 -12.10 -0.32
CA PRO A 25 49.93 -12.49 0.70
C PRO A 25 50.85 -11.31 1.09
N ILE A 26 51.20 -11.25 2.38
CA ILE A 26 52.16 -10.30 2.93
C ILE A 26 53.38 -11.07 3.41
N LYS A 27 54.57 -10.66 2.96
CA LYS A 27 55.82 -11.21 3.50
C LYS A 27 55.97 -10.90 4.98
N GLN A 28 56.33 -11.91 5.76
CA GLN A 28 56.74 -11.79 7.15
C GLN A 28 58.23 -12.11 7.23
N ALA A 29 59.04 -11.19 7.76
CA ALA A 29 60.50 -11.33 7.79
C ALA A 29 61.12 -11.75 6.43
N GLY A 30 60.56 -11.23 5.33
CA GLY A 30 61.02 -11.51 3.96
C GLY A 30 60.52 -12.84 3.34
N LYS A 31 59.80 -13.67 4.09
CA LYS A 31 59.25 -14.96 3.65
C LYS A 31 57.73 -14.91 3.43
N TRP A 32 57.21 -15.75 2.54
CA TRP A 32 55.76 -15.84 2.24
C TRP A 32 55.00 -16.71 3.24
N ALA A 33 55.69 -17.67 3.85
CA ALA A 33 55.21 -18.42 5.01
C ALA A 33 56.28 -18.41 6.11
N ILE A 34 55.82 -18.45 7.36
CA ILE A 34 56.65 -18.66 8.54
C ILE A 34 56.47 -20.10 8.99
N GLU A 35 57.57 -20.77 9.28
CA GLU A 35 57.57 -22.12 9.82
C GLU A 35 56.90 -22.16 11.20
N GLY A 36 56.08 -23.18 11.45
CA GLY A 36 55.53 -23.47 12.76
C GLY A 36 56.41 -24.46 13.54
N ASP A 37 56.18 -24.55 14.84
CA ASP A 37 57.07 -25.28 15.75
C ASP A 37 56.89 -26.81 15.74
N PHE A 38 55.95 -27.33 14.94
CA PHE A 38 55.60 -28.75 15.00
C PHE A 38 56.75 -29.66 14.52
N LEU A 39 57.33 -29.41 13.34
CA LEU A 39 58.38 -30.28 12.80
C LEU A 39 59.69 -30.20 13.59
N SER A 40 60.01 -29.04 14.16
CA SER A 40 61.20 -28.82 14.98
C SER A 40 61.04 -29.28 16.43
N SER A 41 59.85 -29.75 16.83
CA SER A 41 59.55 -30.13 18.22
C SER A 41 60.34 -31.34 18.73
N ASN A 42 60.89 -32.16 17.84
CA ASN A 42 61.78 -33.28 18.21
C ASN A 42 63.24 -32.85 18.45
N GLY A 43 63.55 -31.55 18.32
CA GLY A 43 64.87 -30.99 18.55
C GLY A 43 65.81 -31.02 17.34
N ASP A 44 65.38 -31.59 16.20
CA ASP A 44 66.14 -31.53 14.96
C ASP A 44 65.91 -30.20 14.22
N GLY A 45 66.92 -29.79 13.45
CA GLY A 45 66.78 -28.69 12.50
C GLY A 45 65.86 -29.07 11.34
N THR A 46 65.25 -28.08 10.71
CA THR A 46 64.34 -28.24 9.58
C THR A 46 64.83 -27.45 8.37
N CYS A 47 64.46 -27.91 7.18
CA CYS A 47 64.45 -27.09 5.98
C CYS A 47 63.01 -26.62 5.74
N PHE A 48 62.83 -25.32 5.49
CA PHE A 48 61.53 -24.72 5.25
C PHE A 48 61.62 -23.75 4.08
N MET A 49 60.80 -23.99 3.05
CA MET A 49 60.75 -23.20 1.83
C MET A 49 59.32 -22.77 1.54
N SER A 50 59.18 -21.55 1.02
CA SER A 50 57.89 -21.02 0.57
C SER A 50 58.08 -20.14 -0.66
N ASP A 51 57.23 -20.32 -1.66
CA ASP A 51 57.16 -19.42 -2.82
C ASP A 51 55.69 -19.15 -3.21
N THR A 52 55.45 -18.15 -4.06
CA THR A 52 54.10 -17.76 -4.46
C THR A 52 54.00 -17.43 -5.93
N SER A 53 52.84 -17.77 -6.52
CA SER A 53 52.38 -17.20 -7.79
C SER A 53 51.18 -16.31 -7.48
N THR A 54 51.42 -15.00 -7.39
CA THR A 54 50.40 -14.01 -7.05
C THR A 54 49.35 -13.85 -8.15
N THR A 55 49.69 -14.16 -9.41
CA THR A 55 48.76 -14.11 -10.54
C THR A 55 47.77 -15.28 -10.54
N THR A 56 48.18 -16.44 -10.02
CA THR A 56 47.33 -17.64 -9.99
C THR A 56 46.74 -17.92 -8.60
N GLY A 57 47.04 -17.10 -7.59
CA GLY A 57 46.51 -17.27 -6.24
C GLY A 57 47.07 -18.49 -5.50
N ILE A 58 48.38 -18.75 -5.62
CA ILE A 58 49.00 -19.95 -5.02
C ILE A 58 50.17 -19.58 -4.11
N ILE A 59 50.25 -20.20 -2.94
CA ILE A 59 51.45 -20.22 -2.08
C ILE A 59 51.87 -21.69 -1.92
N ASN A 60 53.04 -22.03 -2.40
CA ASN A 60 53.65 -23.34 -2.17
C ASN A 60 54.47 -23.28 -0.88
N VAL A 61 54.33 -24.31 -0.04
CA VAL A 61 55.13 -24.49 1.17
C VAL A 61 55.64 -25.92 1.19
N ALA A 62 56.94 -26.08 1.46
CA ALA A 62 57.57 -27.36 1.69
C ALA A 62 58.44 -27.29 2.95
N ALA A 63 58.38 -28.33 3.78
CA ALA A 63 59.23 -28.45 4.95
C ALA A 63 59.64 -29.90 5.20
N SER A 64 60.85 -30.11 5.72
CA SER A 64 61.32 -31.43 6.14
C SER A 64 62.29 -31.32 7.30
N ILE A 65 62.32 -32.32 8.15
CA ILE A 65 63.33 -32.51 9.19
C ILE A 65 64.67 -32.84 8.51
N MET A 66 65.76 -32.28 9.02
CA MET A 66 67.13 -32.41 8.49
C MET A 66 68.04 -33.28 9.38
N GLY A 67 67.50 -33.84 10.47
CA GLY A 67 68.23 -34.66 11.43
C GLY A 67 67.97 -36.16 11.31
N THR A 68 68.28 -36.89 12.36
CA THR A 68 68.22 -38.37 12.40
C THR A 68 66.98 -38.91 13.11
N ASN A 69 66.12 -38.05 13.64
CA ASN A 69 64.91 -38.49 14.33
C ASN A 69 63.85 -38.99 13.34
N TYR A 70 63.09 -40.00 13.75
CA TYR A 70 62.15 -40.77 12.92
C TYR A 70 60.83 -40.04 12.54
N GLY A 71 60.82 -38.70 12.63
CA GLY A 71 59.64 -37.86 12.43
C GLY A 71 59.07 -37.30 13.74
N VAL A 72 57.88 -36.70 13.65
CA VAL A 72 57.12 -36.11 14.77
C VAL A 72 55.69 -36.67 14.79
N ASP A 73 55.22 -37.00 15.98
CA ASP A 73 53.85 -37.46 16.24
C ASP A 73 53.00 -36.33 16.85
N GLY A 74 51.69 -36.38 16.60
CA GLY A 74 50.70 -35.55 17.30
C GLY A 74 50.06 -34.47 16.44
N THR A 75 49.85 -33.30 17.04
CA THR A 75 49.08 -32.20 16.48
C THR A 75 49.85 -30.90 16.68
N GLY A 76 49.87 -30.02 15.67
CA GLY A 76 50.52 -28.72 15.78
C GLY A 76 50.51 -27.90 14.50
N THR A 77 51.24 -26.79 14.52
CA THR A 77 51.31 -25.84 13.41
C THR A 77 52.49 -26.16 12.49
N ILE A 78 52.22 -26.33 11.20
CA ILE A 78 53.24 -26.51 10.16
C ILE A 78 53.75 -25.17 9.63
N ALA A 79 52.82 -24.25 9.36
CA ALA A 79 53.16 -22.95 8.80
C ALA A 79 52.10 -21.89 9.12
N THR A 80 52.55 -20.65 9.27
CA THR A 80 51.71 -19.46 9.37
C THR A 80 51.90 -18.59 8.13
N ILE A 81 50.79 -18.20 7.51
CA ILE A 81 50.77 -17.38 6.30
C ILE A 81 49.93 -16.14 6.60
N LYS A 82 50.47 -14.95 6.32
CA LYS A 82 49.74 -13.69 6.49
C LYS A 82 49.15 -13.24 5.17
N LEU A 83 47.83 -13.13 5.14
CA LEU A 83 47.08 -12.64 3.99
C LEU A 83 46.47 -11.27 4.33
N LYS A 84 46.55 -10.33 3.40
CA LYS A 84 45.82 -9.06 3.40
C LYS A 84 44.52 -9.26 2.64
N TYR A 85 43.42 -8.79 3.20
CA TYR A 85 42.19 -8.61 2.45
C TYR A 85 42.32 -7.37 1.55
N ILE A 86 42.10 -7.52 0.24
CA ILE A 86 42.32 -6.48 -0.77
C ILE A 86 41.13 -6.21 -1.70
N GLY A 87 40.09 -7.06 -1.69
CA GLY A 87 39.03 -7.02 -2.70
C GLY A 87 37.63 -6.68 -2.19
N ILE A 88 36.79 -6.26 -3.13
CA ILE A 88 35.32 -6.24 -3.10
C ILE A 88 34.81 -7.61 -3.59
N GLY A 89 34.97 -8.63 -2.76
CA GLY A 89 34.58 -10.02 -3.08
C GLY A 89 33.27 -10.43 -2.43
N LEU A 90 32.76 -11.61 -2.81
CA LEU A 90 31.67 -12.28 -2.08
C LEU A 90 31.98 -12.30 -0.57
N PRO A 91 30.95 -12.29 0.30
CA PRO A 91 31.13 -12.26 1.75
C PRO A 91 31.93 -13.45 2.32
N GLU A 92 32.21 -14.47 1.50
CA GLU A 92 32.97 -15.67 1.80
C GLU A 92 33.97 -15.97 0.68
N THR A 93 35.22 -16.27 1.05
CA THR A 93 36.22 -16.86 0.15
C THR A 93 36.85 -18.11 0.80
N ILE A 94 37.08 -19.15 -0.01
CA ILE A 94 37.62 -20.43 0.45
C ILE A 94 39.15 -20.42 0.29
N LEU A 95 39.83 -20.94 1.30
CA LEU A 95 41.25 -21.25 1.30
C LEU A 95 41.42 -22.76 1.17
N SER A 96 41.86 -23.22 0.00
CA SER A 96 41.96 -24.66 -0.29
C SER A 96 43.39 -25.16 -0.25
N LEU A 97 43.59 -26.36 0.31
CA LEU A 97 44.87 -27.06 0.25
C LEU A 97 44.88 -28.04 -0.92
N ASN A 98 45.81 -27.85 -1.85
CA ASN A 98 46.03 -28.72 -3.01
C ASN A 98 47.45 -29.28 -3.01
N ASN A 99 47.67 -30.36 -3.79
CA ASN A 99 48.99 -31.01 -3.92
C ASN A 99 49.65 -31.32 -2.57
N VAL A 100 48.84 -31.72 -1.59
CA VAL A 100 49.31 -32.06 -0.24
C VAL A 100 50.05 -33.40 -0.31
N VAL A 101 51.26 -33.43 0.23
CA VAL A 101 52.07 -34.64 0.37
C VAL A 101 52.62 -34.64 1.78
N LEU A 102 52.37 -35.72 2.52
CA LEU A 102 52.96 -35.96 3.84
C LEU A 102 53.86 -37.19 3.74
N LYS A 103 55.09 -37.09 4.20
CA LYS A 103 56.09 -38.16 4.16
C LYS A 103 56.56 -38.52 5.54
N ASP A 104 56.75 -39.81 5.78
CA ASP A 104 57.47 -40.30 6.95
C ASP A 104 59.00 -40.25 6.75
N HIS A 105 59.76 -40.64 7.76
CA HIS A 105 61.23 -40.63 7.71
C HIS A 105 61.82 -41.63 6.69
N THR A 106 61.02 -42.58 6.18
CA THR A 106 61.42 -43.53 5.13
C THR A 106 61.10 -43.00 3.72
N GLY A 107 60.35 -41.90 3.62
CA GLY A 107 59.84 -41.35 2.37
C GLY A 107 58.51 -41.96 1.91
N ALA A 108 57.87 -42.79 2.72
CA ALA A 108 56.55 -43.32 2.45
C ALA A 108 55.47 -42.25 2.65
N ASP A 109 54.40 -42.31 1.86
CA ASP A 109 53.26 -41.39 2.00
C ASP A 109 52.46 -41.70 3.26
N ILE A 110 52.12 -40.65 4.01
CA ILE A 110 51.22 -40.73 5.16
C ILE A 110 49.81 -40.37 4.66
N PRO A 111 48.80 -41.24 4.83
CA PRO A 111 47.42 -40.93 4.48
C PRO A 111 46.88 -39.74 5.28
N PHE A 112 46.06 -38.89 4.65
CA PHE A 112 45.49 -37.71 5.28
C PHE A 112 44.09 -37.38 4.74
N ILE A 113 43.42 -36.49 5.45
CA ILE A 113 42.22 -35.80 4.98
C ILE A 113 42.50 -34.30 4.95
N ILE A 114 41.86 -33.59 4.02
CA ILE A 114 42.01 -32.14 3.88
C ILE A 114 40.80 -31.46 4.51
N ASN A 115 41.08 -30.44 5.33
CA ASN A 115 40.08 -29.51 5.85
C ASN A 115 40.42 -28.12 5.35
N ASP A 116 39.65 -27.64 4.37
CA ASP A 116 39.82 -26.31 3.80
C ASP A 116 39.36 -25.20 4.77
N GLY A 117 39.99 -24.04 4.66
CA GLY A 117 39.66 -22.86 5.44
C GLY A 117 38.65 -21.96 4.72
N LYS A 118 38.01 -21.07 5.47
CA LYS A 118 37.14 -20.02 4.94
C LYS A 118 37.50 -18.68 5.56
N VAL A 119 37.53 -17.63 4.75
CA VAL A 119 37.67 -16.24 5.20
C VAL A 119 36.35 -15.53 4.91
N MET A 120 35.69 -15.10 5.98
CA MET A 120 34.47 -14.30 5.89
C MET A 120 34.86 -12.82 5.89
N GLN A 121 34.36 -12.05 4.93
CA GLN A 121 34.40 -10.60 5.05
C GLN A 121 33.43 -10.21 6.17
N GLN A 122 33.94 -9.55 7.21
CA GLN A 122 33.06 -8.87 8.15
C GLN A 122 32.42 -7.71 7.40
N VAL A 123 31.18 -7.87 6.96
CA VAL A 123 30.37 -6.76 6.47
C VAL A 123 30.16 -5.87 7.68
N LEU A 124 30.98 -4.83 7.75
CA LEU A 124 30.76 -3.77 8.71
C LEU A 124 29.48 -3.08 8.28
N THR A 125 28.45 -3.16 9.11
CA THR A 125 27.22 -2.42 8.89
C THR A 125 27.24 -1.14 9.70
N GLY A 126 26.59 -0.10 9.18
CA GLY A 126 26.28 1.12 9.89
C GLY A 126 24.78 1.40 9.84
N SER A 127 24.39 2.56 10.35
CA SER A 127 23.01 3.03 10.33
C SER A 127 22.92 4.44 9.73
N LEU A 128 21.75 4.77 9.20
CA LEU A 128 21.38 6.12 8.82
C LEU A 128 20.23 6.59 9.70
N SER A 129 20.31 7.83 10.18
CA SER A 129 19.17 8.55 10.76
C SER A 129 18.79 9.67 9.81
N ILE A 130 17.58 9.57 9.25
CA ILE A 130 17.15 10.40 8.13
C ILE A 130 15.99 11.29 8.59
N THR A 131 16.16 12.59 8.48
CA THR A 131 15.14 13.59 8.80
C THR A 131 14.88 14.52 7.62
N SER A 132 13.74 15.20 7.62
CA SER A 132 13.47 16.26 6.66
C SER A 132 12.64 17.40 7.22
N VAL A 133 12.73 18.54 6.55
CA VAL A 133 11.85 19.70 6.77
C VAL A 133 11.12 20.01 5.46
N PRO A 134 9.78 19.88 5.42
CA PRO A 134 8.92 19.29 6.48
C PRO A 134 9.14 17.78 6.65
N SER A 135 8.69 17.24 7.78
CA SER A 135 8.70 15.78 8.06
C SER A 135 7.65 15.03 7.25
N GLY A 136 7.72 13.69 7.25
CA GLY A 136 6.79 12.82 6.53
C GLY A 136 7.09 12.75 5.03
N ALA A 137 8.37 12.81 4.65
CA ALA A 137 8.83 12.56 3.28
C ALA A 137 9.11 11.07 3.10
N ASN A 138 8.71 10.47 1.99
CA ASN A 138 9.05 9.09 1.64
C ASN A 138 10.55 8.96 1.41
N ILE A 139 11.12 7.85 1.88
CA ILE A 139 12.56 7.61 1.80
C ILE A 139 12.85 6.53 0.76
N PHE A 140 13.68 6.89 -0.22
CA PHE A 140 14.27 5.97 -1.18
C PHE A 140 15.76 5.80 -0.88
N PHE A 141 16.18 4.55 -0.72
CA PHE A 141 17.56 4.16 -0.44
C PHE A 141 18.11 3.38 -1.64
N ASP A 142 19.18 3.88 -2.25
CA ASP A 142 19.78 3.32 -3.49
C ASP A 142 18.74 3.05 -4.60
N GLY A 143 17.80 3.98 -4.75
CA GLY A 143 16.73 3.91 -5.75
C GLY A 143 15.53 3.03 -5.36
N THR A 144 15.58 2.31 -4.23
CA THR A 144 14.49 1.46 -3.76
C THR A 144 13.66 2.18 -2.71
N ASN A 145 12.32 2.13 -2.83
CA ASN A 145 11.42 2.70 -1.82
C ASN A 145 11.47 1.86 -0.54
N THR A 146 11.79 2.50 0.58
CA THR A 146 11.89 1.82 1.89
C THR A 146 10.54 1.62 2.59
N THR A 147 9.46 2.20 2.04
CA THR A 147 8.12 2.35 2.63
C THR A 147 8.06 3.17 3.93
N GLN A 148 9.20 3.65 4.42
CA GLN A 148 9.32 4.52 5.58
C GLN A 148 9.18 6.00 5.18
N THR A 149 8.80 6.82 6.15
CA THR A 149 8.75 8.28 6.02
C THR A 149 9.62 8.95 7.08
N THR A 150 10.17 10.14 6.79
CA THR A 150 11.00 10.88 7.75
C THR A 150 10.20 11.37 8.97
N PRO A 151 10.78 11.36 10.18
CA PRO A 151 12.09 10.82 10.52
C PRO A 151 12.09 9.28 10.59
N ALA A 152 13.15 8.65 10.09
CA ALA A 152 13.32 7.21 10.19
C ALA A 152 14.80 6.82 10.30
N ASP A 153 15.04 5.67 10.96
CA ASP A 153 16.35 5.06 11.05
C ASP A 153 16.41 3.82 10.15
N ILE A 154 17.47 3.70 9.36
CA ILE A 154 17.77 2.52 8.54
C ILE A 154 19.05 1.89 9.10
N SER A 155 18.98 0.63 9.50
CA SER A 155 20.10 -0.12 10.11
C SER A 155 20.61 -1.21 9.17
N ASP A 156 21.69 -1.87 9.56
CA ASP A 156 22.31 -2.98 8.82
C ASP A 156 22.74 -2.62 7.38
N ILE A 157 23.12 -1.36 7.18
CA ILE A 157 23.56 -0.85 5.88
C ILE A 157 25.03 -1.19 5.69
N SER A 158 25.38 -1.84 4.59
CA SER A 158 26.77 -2.09 4.21
C SER A 158 27.59 -0.79 4.22
N THR A 159 28.86 -0.82 4.65
CA THR A 159 29.72 0.36 4.45
C THR A 159 29.89 0.71 2.97
N GLY A 160 29.87 1.99 2.65
CA GLY A 160 30.00 2.48 1.28
C GLY A 160 29.27 3.79 1.05
N THR A 161 29.32 4.29 -0.17
CA THR A 161 28.53 5.47 -0.58
C THR A 161 27.15 5.02 -1.03
N HIS A 162 26.12 5.60 -0.44
CA HIS A 162 24.72 5.33 -0.71
C HIS A 162 23.99 6.59 -1.15
N THR A 163 22.99 6.43 -2.01
CA THR A 163 22.15 7.52 -2.48
C THR A 163 20.84 7.54 -1.73
N ILE A 164 20.51 8.69 -1.15
CA ILE A 164 19.24 8.94 -0.48
C ILE A 164 18.43 9.88 -1.35
N LYS A 165 17.18 9.51 -1.61
CA LYS A 165 16.19 10.38 -2.24
C LYS A 165 14.98 10.51 -1.32
N LEU A 166 14.59 11.75 -1.06
CA LEU A 166 13.41 12.09 -0.27
C LEU A 166 12.37 12.66 -1.22
N THR A 167 11.16 12.10 -1.16
CA THR A 167 10.04 12.60 -1.96
C THR A 167 8.90 12.97 -1.03
N LYS A 168 8.35 14.16 -1.22
CA LYS A 168 7.16 14.59 -0.51
C LYS A 168 6.25 15.30 -1.48
N SER A 169 4.99 14.93 -1.42
CA SER A 169 3.93 15.58 -2.17
C SER A 169 3.97 17.10 -1.98
N GLY A 170 3.99 17.86 -3.08
CA GLY A 170 4.10 19.33 -3.09
C GLY A 170 5.52 19.89 -2.99
N TYR A 171 6.56 19.03 -2.99
CA TYR A 171 7.96 19.45 -2.86
C TYR A 171 8.82 18.87 -3.98
N LEU A 172 9.89 19.59 -4.33
CA LEU A 172 10.94 19.08 -5.21
C LEU A 172 11.63 17.87 -4.56
N ASP A 173 11.89 16.85 -5.37
CA ASP A 173 12.68 15.69 -4.96
C ASP A 173 14.05 16.15 -4.45
N TRP A 174 14.36 15.80 -3.21
CA TRP A 174 15.68 16.04 -2.64
C TRP A 174 16.52 14.78 -2.76
N SER A 175 17.77 14.92 -3.18
CA SER A 175 18.70 13.80 -3.25
C SER A 175 20.08 14.19 -2.71
N ALA A 176 20.72 13.24 -2.04
CA ALA A 176 22.09 13.38 -1.57
C ALA A 176 22.78 12.02 -1.57
N THR A 177 24.10 12.05 -1.58
CA THR A 177 24.92 10.86 -1.30
C THR A 177 25.50 10.96 0.10
N THR A 178 25.59 9.83 0.79
CA THR A 178 26.18 9.72 2.12
C THR A 178 27.09 8.50 2.19
N THR A 179 28.19 8.61 2.92
CA THR A 179 29.13 7.50 3.11
C THR A 179 28.88 6.85 4.47
N VAL A 180 28.39 5.62 4.47
CA VAL A 180 28.15 4.81 5.67
C VAL A 180 29.47 4.17 6.10
N THR A 181 29.84 4.40 7.37
CA THR A 181 31.02 3.80 8.00
C THR A 181 30.57 2.79 9.07
N GLY A 182 31.31 1.69 9.17
CA GLY A 182 30.99 0.56 10.04
C GLY A 182 30.85 0.95 11.51
N GLY A 183 29.81 0.47 12.17
CA GLY A 183 29.56 0.67 13.59
C GLY A 183 29.16 2.10 13.98
N THR A 184 28.85 2.96 13.01
CA THR A 184 28.44 4.35 13.25
C THR A 184 27.05 4.64 12.67
N THR A 185 26.37 5.63 13.24
CA THR A 185 25.14 6.19 12.68
C THR A 185 25.49 7.50 11.98
N MET A 186 25.15 7.60 10.70
CA MET A 186 25.29 8.84 9.93
C MET A 186 23.95 9.58 9.87
N TYR A 187 23.98 10.90 9.95
CA TYR A 187 22.79 11.73 9.93
C TYR A 187 22.59 12.36 8.55
N VAL A 188 21.39 12.24 8.02
CA VAL A 188 20.97 12.82 6.74
C VAL A 188 19.78 13.74 7.01
N ASN A 189 19.96 15.03 6.74
CA ASN A 189 18.92 16.04 6.95
C ASN A 189 18.57 16.68 5.61
N GLY A 190 17.38 16.42 5.09
CA GLY A 190 16.90 17.01 3.84
C GLY A 190 15.98 18.20 4.07
N THR A 191 16.31 19.36 3.51
CA THR A 191 15.37 20.48 3.39
C THR A 191 14.70 20.39 2.03
N LEU A 192 13.39 20.17 2.03
CA LEU A 192 12.61 20.07 0.82
C LEU A 192 12.15 21.47 0.41
N THR A 193 12.31 21.80 -0.86
CA THR A 193 11.81 23.05 -1.44
C THR A 193 10.39 22.83 -1.93
N MET A 194 9.45 23.67 -1.50
CA MET A 194 8.07 23.57 -1.97
C MET A 194 8.02 23.91 -3.47
N LEU A 195 7.21 23.17 -4.23
CA LEU A 195 7.03 23.45 -5.65
C LEU A 195 6.33 24.80 -5.83
N CYS A 196 6.82 25.61 -6.78
CA CYS A 196 6.22 26.88 -7.20
C CYS A 196 6.18 28.01 -6.16
N ASP A 197 6.81 27.83 -5.00
CA ASP A 197 7.10 28.90 -4.03
C ASP A 197 8.53 29.41 -4.29
N PHE A 198 8.62 30.39 -5.18
CA PHE A 198 9.88 30.94 -5.66
C PHE A 198 10.44 32.03 -4.74
N ASP A 199 9.62 32.64 -3.89
CA ASP A 199 10.05 33.64 -2.91
C ASP A 199 10.30 33.06 -1.49
N GLY A 200 9.91 31.81 -1.25
CA GLY A 200 10.20 31.02 -0.05
C GLY A 200 9.29 31.34 1.13
N ASN A 201 8.11 31.90 0.88
CA ASN A 201 7.18 32.36 1.91
C ASN A 201 6.14 31.29 2.32
N PHE A 202 6.17 30.10 1.70
CA PHE A 202 5.24 28.97 1.86
C PHE A 202 3.81 29.21 1.33
N TYR A 203 3.61 30.24 0.52
CA TYR A 203 2.41 30.50 -0.25
C TYR A 203 2.76 30.44 -1.74
N ILE A 204 1.80 30.05 -2.57
CA ILE A 204 1.94 30.13 -4.03
C ILE A 204 1.04 31.28 -4.45
N ASP A 205 1.61 32.48 -4.62
CA ASP A 205 0.89 33.73 -4.79
C ASP A 205 1.44 34.61 -5.92
N TYR A 206 0.89 35.82 -6.05
CA TYR A 206 1.29 36.76 -7.11
C TYR A 206 2.80 37.01 -7.21
N ASN A 207 3.54 36.98 -6.11
CA ASN A 207 4.98 37.19 -6.06
C ASN A 207 5.74 36.05 -6.72
N ASP A 208 5.29 34.80 -6.57
CA ASP A 208 5.93 33.65 -7.19
C ASP A 208 5.84 33.69 -8.72
N MET A 209 4.70 34.14 -9.26
CA MET A 209 4.57 34.35 -10.71
C MET A 209 5.47 35.47 -11.21
N PHE A 210 5.68 36.53 -10.42
CA PHE A 210 6.63 37.57 -10.82
C PHE A 210 8.06 37.02 -10.87
N VAL A 211 8.44 36.15 -9.93
CA VAL A 211 9.74 35.48 -9.97
C VAL A 211 9.84 34.52 -11.15
N PHE A 212 8.81 33.71 -11.41
CA PHE A 212 8.74 32.80 -12.55
C PHE A 212 8.81 33.55 -13.90
N ALA A 213 8.01 34.62 -14.05
CA ALA A 213 8.01 35.45 -15.25
C ALA A 213 9.34 36.16 -15.49
N SER A 214 10.13 36.41 -14.43
CA SER A 214 11.47 37.01 -14.56
C SER A 214 12.51 36.05 -15.16
N VAL A 215 12.26 34.73 -15.10
CA VAL A 215 13.13 33.68 -15.66
C VAL A 215 12.52 32.99 -16.89
N TRP A 216 11.42 33.54 -17.42
CA TRP A 216 10.74 33.06 -18.61
C TRP A 216 11.63 33.04 -19.85
N HIS A 217 11.57 31.96 -20.63
CA HIS A 217 12.42 31.72 -21.82
C HIS A 217 13.93 31.65 -21.54
N LEU A 218 14.36 31.54 -20.29
CA LEU A 218 15.76 31.24 -20.00
C LEU A 218 16.05 29.76 -20.29
N HIS A 219 17.31 29.49 -20.57
CA HIS A 219 17.84 28.17 -20.85
C HIS A 219 18.93 27.85 -19.83
N ARG A 220 19.17 26.56 -19.59
CA ARG A 220 20.24 26.14 -18.67
C ARG A 220 21.59 26.75 -19.07
N GLY A 221 22.16 27.53 -18.16
CA GLY A 221 23.43 28.23 -18.35
C GLY A 221 23.31 29.74 -18.59
N ASP A 222 22.09 30.25 -18.79
CA ASP A 222 21.84 31.69 -18.90
C ASP A 222 22.02 32.41 -17.55
N THR A 223 22.35 33.70 -17.62
CA THR A 223 22.46 34.53 -16.42
C THR A 223 21.07 34.73 -15.81
N GLY A 224 20.87 34.27 -14.57
CA GLY A 224 19.57 34.28 -13.91
C GLY A 224 18.78 32.97 -14.01
N TRP A 225 19.36 31.92 -14.60
CA TRP A 225 18.78 30.57 -14.61
C TRP A 225 18.42 30.09 -13.20
N ARG A 226 17.20 29.56 -13.06
CA ARG A 226 16.69 28.92 -11.85
C ARG A 226 16.25 27.50 -12.18
N GLU A 227 16.96 26.52 -11.64
CA GLU A 227 16.70 25.10 -11.89
C GLU A 227 15.32 24.70 -11.36
N GLU A 228 14.84 25.36 -10.31
CA GLU A 228 13.52 25.17 -9.71
C GLU A 228 12.34 25.62 -10.59
N ALA A 229 12.60 26.41 -11.65
CA ALA A 229 11.58 26.89 -12.58
C ALA A 229 11.45 26.02 -13.86
N ASP A 230 12.36 25.07 -14.06
CA ASP A 230 12.34 24.06 -15.14
C ASP A 230 11.72 22.76 -14.58
N PHE A 231 10.38 22.71 -14.57
CA PHE A 231 9.59 21.67 -13.91
C PHE A 231 9.68 20.33 -14.64
N ASN A 232 9.76 20.36 -15.97
CA ASN A 232 9.86 19.14 -16.78
C ASN A 232 11.33 18.69 -17.00
N ARG A 233 12.30 19.49 -16.55
CA ARG A 233 13.76 19.26 -16.62
C ARG A 233 14.28 19.10 -18.04
N ASP A 234 13.68 19.79 -19.00
CA ASP A 234 14.12 19.76 -20.39
C ASP A 234 15.22 20.78 -20.71
N GLY A 235 15.56 21.65 -19.75
CA GLY A 235 16.61 22.66 -19.85
C GLY A 235 16.13 24.02 -20.38
N TYR A 236 14.83 24.20 -20.55
CA TYR A 236 14.16 25.42 -20.95
C TYR A 236 13.13 25.81 -19.88
N ILE A 237 12.87 27.11 -19.69
CA ILE A 237 11.70 27.58 -18.91
C ILE A 237 10.68 28.09 -19.90
N ASP A 238 9.68 27.27 -20.21
CA ASP A 238 8.75 27.49 -21.32
C ASP A 238 7.28 27.23 -20.99
N TYR A 239 6.46 27.13 -22.03
CA TYR A 239 5.02 26.89 -21.90
C TYR A 239 4.68 25.66 -21.05
N ASN A 240 5.47 24.60 -21.11
CA ASN A 240 5.26 23.39 -20.31
C ASN A 240 5.52 23.66 -18.81
N ASP A 241 6.49 24.51 -18.49
CA ASP A 241 6.81 24.92 -17.12
C ASP A 241 5.80 25.92 -16.56
N MET A 242 5.30 26.84 -17.39
CA MET A 242 4.18 27.72 -17.01
C MET A 242 2.92 26.92 -16.79
N PHE A 243 2.68 25.89 -17.60
CA PHE A 243 1.54 25.02 -17.42
C PHE A 243 1.64 24.27 -16.08
N ALA A 244 2.81 23.72 -15.75
CA ALA A 244 3.07 23.11 -14.44
C ALA A 244 2.88 24.11 -13.27
N PHE A 245 3.41 25.33 -13.41
CA PHE A 245 3.24 26.39 -12.42
C PHE A 245 1.76 26.78 -12.23
N ALA A 246 1.01 26.94 -13.32
CA ALA A 246 -0.41 27.27 -13.29
C ALA A 246 -1.27 26.18 -12.62
N THR A 247 -0.83 24.91 -12.62
CA THR A 247 -1.59 23.82 -11.97
C THR A 247 -1.53 23.81 -10.45
N VAL A 248 -0.64 24.60 -9.85
CA VAL A 248 -0.52 24.72 -8.38
C VAL A 248 -0.72 26.16 -7.88
N TRP A 249 -1.07 27.07 -8.79
CA TRP A 249 -1.33 28.48 -8.52
C TRP A 249 -2.62 28.72 -7.73
N HIS A 250 -2.56 29.59 -6.71
CA HIS A 250 -3.71 30.01 -5.92
C HIS A 250 -3.88 31.55 -5.97
N THR A 251 -5.07 32.03 -6.32
CA THR A 251 -5.35 33.48 -6.46
C THR A 251 -5.70 34.19 -5.15
N ASP A 252 -5.83 33.46 -4.05
CA ASP A 252 -6.35 33.95 -2.76
C ASP A 252 -5.29 34.10 -1.67
N GLY A 253 -4.02 33.73 -1.92
CA GLY A 253 -2.94 33.79 -0.95
C GLY A 253 -3.09 32.80 0.21
N SER A 254 -3.82 31.70 0.01
CA SER A 254 -3.90 30.61 0.98
C SER A 254 -2.74 29.62 0.81
N ALA A 255 -2.19 29.13 1.93
CA ALA A 255 -1.11 28.14 1.91
C ALA A 255 -1.66 26.80 1.39
N PRO A 256 -0.95 26.07 0.52
CA PRO A 256 -1.44 24.81 -0.02
C PRO A 256 -1.60 23.75 1.08
N ALA A 257 -2.67 22.96 1.00
CA ALA A 257 -2.73 21.68 1.70
C ALA A 257 -1.77 20.70 0.99
N PRO A 258 -0.87 19.99 1.71
CA PRO A 258 0.13 19.13 1.08
C PRO A 258 -0.51 17.81 0.63
N ALA A 259 -1.08 17.76 -0.57
CA ALA A 259 -1.49 16.51 -1.22
C ALA A 259 -1.65 16.64 -2.76
N LEU A 260 -0.54 16.69 -3.50
CA LEU A 260 -0.44 16.28 -4.91
C LEU A 260 0.08 14.83 -5.03
N ARG A 261 -0.75 13.88 -5.46
CA ARG A 261 -0.34 12.51 -5.81
C ARG A 261 0.33 12.50 -7.19
N ALA A 262 1.35 11.66 -7.36
CA ALA A 262 2.12 11.51 -8.59
C ALA A 262 1.22 11.11 -9.80
N PRO A 263 1.60 11.50 -11.04
CA PRO A 263 0.87 11.13 -12.24
C PRO A 263 0.94 9.61 -12.41
N SER A 264 -0.14 8.93 -12.09
CA SER A 264 -0.27 7.49 -12.27
C SER A 264 -0.86 7.23 -13.65
N ILE A 265 -0.09 6.56 -14.49
CA ILE A 265 -0.56 5.89 -15.70
C ILE A 265 -1.84 5.12 -15.34
N ILE A 266 -2.88 5.16 -16.20
CA ILE A 266 -4.14 4.42 -16.00
C ILE A 266 -3.82 2.96 -15.70
N SER A 267 -3.87 2.60 -14.44
CA SER A 267 -3.99 1.22 -14.00
C SER A 267 -5.48 0.99 -13.81
N ALA A 268 -6.06 0.09 -14.58
CA ALA A 268 -7.44 -0.35 -14.43
C ALA A 268 -7.59 -1.12 -13.11
N VAL A 269 -7.61 -0.42 -11.96
CA VAL A 269 -7.80 -1.03 -10.63
C VAL A 269 -9.18 -0.71 -10.02
N GLY A 270 -9.90 0.28 -10.56
CA GLY A 270 -11.22 0.65 -10.05
C GLY A 270 -12.36 -0.22 -10.55
N TYR A 271 -13.46 -0.26 -9.80
CA TYR A 271 -14.72 -0.96 -10.16
C TYR A 271 -15.89 0.02 -10.27
N ILE A 272 -16.98 -0.44 -10.91
CA ILE A 272 -18.31 0.18 -10.80
C ILE A 272 -19.28 -0.82 -10.17
N GLY A 273 -20.05 -0.38 -9.18
CA GLY A 273 -20.96 -1.23 -8.42
C GLY A 273 -22.31 -0.59 -8.14
N VAL A 274 -23.28 -1.39 -7.75
CA VAL A 274 -24.55 -0.91 -7.17
C VAL A 274 -24.67 -1.30 -5.71
N ASP A 275 -25.24 -0.40 -4.92
CA ASP A 275 -25.84 -0.67 -3.62
C ASP A 275 -27.36 -0.57 -3.77
N ILE A 276 -28.05 -1.69 -3.58
CA ILE A 276 -29.50 -1.86 -3.72
C ILE A 276 -30.24 -1.42 -2.44
N ASN A 277 -29.52 -1.24 -1.33
CA ASN A 277 -30.09 -0.81 -0.06
C ASN A 277 -29.43 0.48 0.42
N SER A 278 -29.96 1.60 -0.07
CA SER A 278 -29.45 2.93 0.30
C SER A 278 -29.54 3.27 1.79
N ASP A 279 -30.31 2.51 2.56
CA ASP A 279 -30.69 2.81 3.94
C ASP A 279 -29.65 2.29 4.96
N THR A 280 -28.67 1.51 4.50
CA THR A 280 -27.58 0.98 5.34
C THR A 280 -26.22 1.55 4.92
N GLU A 281 -25.25 1.49 5.83
CA GLU A 281 -23.86 1.88 5.57
C GLU A 281 -23.07 0.80 4.82
N LEU A 282 -23.59 -0.43 4.76
CA LEU A 282 -22.98 -1.56 4.06
C LEU A 282 -23.46 -1.60 2.61
N ILE A 283 -22.57 -1.93 1.68
CA ILE A 283 -22.95 -2.15 0.28
C ILE A 283 -23.72 -3.47 0.19
N GLU A 284 -25.01 -3.39 -0.10
CA GLU A 284 -25.86 -4.57 -0.27
C GLU A 284 -26.20 -4.77 -1.75
N THR A 285 -25.83 -5.93 -2.30
CA THR A 285 -26.13 -6.27 -3.69
C THR A 285 -27.42 -7.07 -3.84
N THR A 286 -28.10 -7.38 -2.74
CA THR A 286 -29.36 -8.14 -2.73
C THR A 286 -30.35 -7.56 -1.75
N ARG A 287 -31.62 -7.39 -2.16
CA ARG A 287 -32.70 -6.93 -1.26
C ARG A 287 -34.00 -7.67 -1.54
N THR A 288 -34.83 -7.85 -0.52
CA THR A 288 -36.20 -8.36 -0.64
C THR A 288 -37.20 -7.24 -0.39
N LEU A 289 -38.14 -7.02 -1.30
CA LEU A 289 -39.09 -5.91 -1.25
C LEU A 289 -40.51 -6.35 -1.62
N ASN A 290 -41.51 -5.68 -1.06
CA ASN A 290 -42.91 -5.92 -1.43
C ASN A 290 -43.28 -5.14 -2.70
N ILE A 291 -44.24 -5.66 -3.47
CA ILE A 291 -44.80 -4.93 -4.62
C ILE A 291 -45.38 -3.60 -4.15
N GLY A 292 -45.12 -2.55 -4.92
CA GLY A 292 -45.54 -1.18 -4.60
C GLY A 292 -44.51 -0.39 -3.78
N ASN A 293 -43.55 -1.06 -3.11
CA ASN A 293 -42.45 -0.37 -2.45
C ASN A 293 -41.60 0.40 -3.46
N THR A 294 -41.02 1.50 -2.99
CA THR A 294 -39.97 2.22 -3.69
C THR A 294 -38.64 2.00 -2.99
N PHE A 295 -37.56 2.02 -3.76
CA PHE A 295 -36.20 1.93 -3.23
C PHE A 295 -35.23 2.70 -4.12
N THR A 296 -34.12 3.12 -3.52
CA THR A 296 -33.06 3.84 -4.22
C THR A 296 -31.85 2.94 -4.43
N VAL A 297 -31.37 2.88 -5.67
CA VAL A 297 -30.10 2.26 -6.05
C VAL A 297 -29.02 3.33 -6.05
N LYS A 298 -27.96 3.15 -5.26
CA LYS A 298 -26.75 3.96 -5.34
C LYS A 298 -25.80 3.33 -6.35
N VAL A 299 -25.29 4.11 -7.30
CA VAL A 299 -24.22 3.70 -8.20
C VAL A 299 -22.90 4.18 -7.63
N ILE A 300 -21.96 3.25 -7.42
CA ILE A 300 -20.69 3.48 -6.73
C ILE A 300 -19.55 3.30 -7.72
N ALA A 301 -18.67 4.30 -7.82
CA ALA A 301 -17.34 4.11 -8.37
C ALA A 301 -16.39 3.80 -7.21
N GLY A 302 -15.56 2.76 -7.33
CA GLY A 302 -14.68 2.34 -6.26
C GLY A 302 -13.24 2.17 -6.69
N GLU A 303 -12.31 2.56 -5.81
CA GLU A 303 -10.85 2.48 -6.03
C GLU A 303 -10.42 3.16 -7.35
N VAL A 304 -11.13 4.22 -7.74
CA VAL A 304 -10.81 4.97 -8.96
C VAL A 304 -9.70 5.97 -8.69
N ILE A 305 -8.94 6.27 -9.73
CA ILE A 305 -7.93 7.31 -9.72
C ILE A 305 -8.24 8.20 -10.91
N ASP A 306 -8.32 9.50 -10.67
CA ASP A 306 -8.51 10.55 -11.67
C ASP A 306 -9.78 10.34 -12.50
N LEU A 307 -10.89 9.97 -11.84
CA LEU A 307 -12.18 9.83 -12.51
C LEU A 307 -12.71 11.22 -12.85
N HIS A 308 -12.56 11.62 -14.09
CA HIS A 308 -12.97 12.95 -14.56
C HIS A 308 -14.33 12.94 -15.24
N GLY A 309 -14.67 11.82 -15.88
CA GLY A 309 -15.99 11.59 -16.44
C GLY A 309 -16.31 10.11 -16.50
N VAL A 310 -17.60 9.81 -16.47
CA VAL A 310 -18.13 8.45 -16.54
C VAL A 310 -19.39 8.43 -17.38
N ASN A 311 -19.49 7.42 -18.25
CA ASN A 311 -20.72 7.01 -18.92
C ASN A 311 -21.04 5.57 -18.53
N PHE A 312 -22.29 5.26 -18.17
CA PHE A 312 -22.75 3.88 -17.99
C PHE A 312 -24.25 3.73 -18.30
N ASP A 313 -24.63 2.51 -18.65
CA ASP A 313 -26.02 2.10 -18.79
C ASP A 313 -26.41 1.19 -17.62
N ILE A 314 -27.52 1.50 -16.96
CA ILE A 314 -28.21 0.59 -16.02
C ILE A 314 -29.31 -0.16 -16.78
N VAL A 315 -29.20 -1.47 -16.82
CA VAL A 315 -30.16 -2.38 -17.45
C VAL A 315 -31.02 -3.05 -16.36
N TYR A 316 -32.33 -3.00 -16.54
CA TYR A 316 -33.34 -3.58 -15.64
C TYR A 316 -34.49 -4.25 -16.40
N ASP A 317 -35.28 -5.08 -15.70
CA ASP A 317 -36.51 -5.68 -16.23
C ASP A 317 -37.71 -4.74 -16.00
N PRO A 318 -38.32 -4.18 -17.06
CA PRO A 318 -39.42 -3.24 -16.94
C PRO A 318 -40.75 -3.87 -16.50
N ASN A 319 -40.86 -5.20 -16.43
CA ASN A 319 -42.04 -5.88 -15.89
C ASN A 319 -41.99 -5.98 -14.35
N ILE A 320 -40.79 -5.85 -13.76
CA ILE A 320 -40.57 -5.97 -12.31
C ILE A 320 -40.29 -4.61 -11.68
N LEU A 321 -39.51 -3.76 -12.36
CA LEU A 321 -39.06 -2.47 -11.84
C LEU A 321 -39.48 -1.32 -12.76
N SER A 322 -39.99 -0.24 -12.17
CA SER A 322 -40.33 0.99 -12.88
C SER A 322 -39.54 2.16 -12.31
N PRO A 323 -38.66 2.83 -13.07
CA PRO A 323 -37.91 3.97 -12.56
C PRO A 323 -38.83 5.15 -12.26
N ILE A 324 -38.50 5.93 -11.24
CA ILE A 324 -39.22 7.12 -10.83
C ILE A 324 -38.34 8.35 -11.09
N LYS A 325 -38.94 9.43 -11.60
CA LYS A 325 -38.23 10.71 -11.76
C LYS A 325 -38.07 11.41 -10.42
N GLN A 326 -36.85 11.88 -10.14
CA GLN A 326 -36.55 12.78 -9.04
C GLN A 326 -36.29 14.19 -9.61
N ALA A 327 -37.08 15.17 -9.17
CA ALA A 327 -37.02 16.56 -9.67
C ALA A 327 -37.01 16.67 -11.21
N GLY A 328 -37.75 15.79 -11.90
CA GLY A 328 -37.87 15.76 -13.36
C GLY A 328 -36.76 15.00 -14.11
N LYS A 329 -35.72 14.51 -13.42
CA LYS A 329 -34.62 13.70 -13.97
C LYS A 329 -34.78 12.22 -13.60
N TRP A 330 -34.25 11.32 -14.43
CA TRP A 330 -34.30 9.86 -14.21
C TRP A 330 -33.20 9.30 -13.31
N ALA A 331 -32.19 10.12 -13.03
CA ALA A 331 -31.18 9.87 -12.01
C ALA A 331 -30.89 11.20 -11.30
N LYS A 332 -30.53 11.12 -10.03
CA LYS A 332 -29.97 12.21 -9.26
C LYS A 332 -28.46 12.03 -9.21
N GLU A 333 -27.72 13.13 -9.34
CA GLU A 333 -26.26 13.12 -9.24
C GLU A 333 -25.81 12.73 -7.82
N GLY A 334 -24.75 11.95 -7.74
CA GLY A 334 -24.13 11.54 -6.48
C GLY A 334 -23.01 12.47 -6.04
N GLU A 335 -22.65 12.40 -4.75
CA GLU A 335 -21.68 13.31 -4.12
C GLU A 335 -20.22 13.06 -4.55
N PHE A 336 -19.94 11.97 -5.27
CA PHE A 336 -18.59 11.62 -5.66
C PHE A 336 -18.09 12.34 -6.91
N LEU A 337 -18.97 12.77 -7.82
CA LEU A 337 -18.59 13.54 -9.01
C LEU A 337 -19.50 14.76 -9.31
N PRO A 338 -19.96 15.58 -8.33
CA PRO A 338 -20.77 16.78 -8.59
C PRO A 338 -19.92 18.05 -8.82
N SER A 339 -18.68 18.03 -8.32
CA SER A 339 -17.64 19.01 -8.54
C SER A 339 -16.28 18.40 -8.18
N ASN A 340 -15.20 18.92 -8.72
CA ASN A 340 -13.86 18.60 -8.19
C ASN A 340 -13.60 19.36 -6.88
N ASP A 341 -12.49 19.05 -6.22
CA ASP A 341 -12.04 19.73 -5.00
C ASP A 341 -11.78 21.25 -5.22
N ALA A 342 -11.78 21.72 -6.48
CA ALA A 342 -11.71 23.12 -6.89
C ALA A 342 -13.09 23.79 -7.08
N GLY A 343 -14.20 23.11 -6.72
CA GLY A 343 -15.55 23.68 -6.71
C GLY A 343 -16.19 23.88 -8.09
N GLN A 344 -15.61 23.32 -9.15
CA GLN A 344 -16.13 23.45 -10.51
C GLN A 344 -17.21 22.41 -10.80
N SER A 345 -18.38 22.85 -11.27
CA SER A 345 -19.56 21.99 -11.47
C SER A 345 -19.39 20.98 -12.61
N THR A 346 -20.03 19.83 -12.45
CA THR A 346 -20.14 18.79 -13.48
C THR A 346 -21.31 18.99 -14.43
N MET A 347 -21.22 18.37 -15.61
CA MET A 347 -22.32 18.24 -16.55
C MET A 347 -22.99 16.87 -16.36
N PHE A 348 -24.03 16.81 -15.52
CA PHE A 348 -24.80 15.59 -15.28
C PHE A 348 -25.96 15.44 -16.27
N MET A 349 -25.85 14.47 -17.19
CA MET A 349 -26.79 14.21 -18.28
C MET A 349 -27.37 12.79 -18.21
N PRO A 350 -28.44 12.57 -17.44
CA PRO A 350 -29.16 11.31 -17.47
C PRO A 350 -30.14 11.28 -18.64
N THR A 351 -30.06 10.25 -19.49
CA THR A 351 -31.02 9.99 -20.57
C THR A 351 -31.62 8.59 -20.42
N ILE A 352 -32.85 8.38 -20.90
CA ILE A 352 -33.51 7.07 -20.83
C ILE A 352 -33.86 6.57 -22.21
N SER A 353 -33.71 5.26 -22.42
CA SER A 353 -34.25 4.54 -23.57
C SER A 353 -34.94 3.28 -23.06
N THR A 354 -36.26 3.21 -23.18
CA THR A 354 -37.06 2.06 -22.72
C THR A 354 -37.52 1.22 -23.90
N SER A 355 -37.24 -0.09 -23.87
CA SER A 355 -37.84 -1.10 -24.75
C SER A 355 -38.88 -1.94 -23.98
N THR A 356 -39.66 -2.76 -24.68
CA THR A 356 -40.67 -3.66 -24.08
C THR A 356 -40.08 -4.88 -23.38
N VAL A 357 -38.77 -5.16 -23.57
CA VAL A 357 -38.09 -6.35 -23.04
C VAL A 357 -36.99 -5.98 -22.04
N THR A 358 -36.35 -4.83 -22.22
CA THR A 358 -35.28 -4.33 -21.36
C THR A 358 -35.44 -2.82 -21.17
N GLY A 359 -35.36 -2.38 -19.92
CA GLY A 359 -35.26 -0.97 -19.58
C GLY A 359 -33.80 -0.56 -19.47
N THR A 360 -33.41 0.56 -20.09
CA THR A 360 -32.05 1.09 -19.98
C THR A 360 -32.06 2.56 -19.56
N ILE A 361 -31.32 2.88 -18.51
CA ILE A 361 -31.07 4.26 -18.06
C ILE A 361 -29.59 4.55 -18.31
N ASN A 362 -29.31 5.48 -19.22
CA ASN A 362 -27.95 5.95 -19.45
C ASN A 362 -27.67 7.14 -18.52
N VAL A 363 -26.52 7.12 -17.87
CA VAL A 363 -26.03 8.22 -17.06
C VAL A 363 -24.65 8.59 -17.56
N SER A 364 -24.52 9.84 -18.01
CA SER A 364 -23.25 10.47 -18.35
C SER A 364 -22.99 11.63 -17.40
N THR A 365 -21.81 11.68 -16.80
CA THR A 365 -21.35 12.85 -16.06
C THR A 365 -19.86 13.09 -16.31
N SER A 366 -19.46 14.35 -16.39
CA SER A 366 -18.07 14.77 -16.53
C SER A 366 -17.86 16.10 -15.84
N ILE A 367 -16.67 16.31 -15.28
CA ILE A 367 -16.22 17.61 -14.81
C ILE A 367 -16.02 18.51 -16.03
N VAL A 368 -16.57 19.73 -15.97
CA VAL A 368 -16.46 20.74 -17.05
C VAL A 368 -15.26 21.65 -16.77
N ALA A 369 -14.08 21.04 -16.65
CA ALA A 369 -12.80 21.69 -16.41
C ALA A 369 -11.66 20.82 -16.96
N THR A 370 -10.41 21.27 -16.82
CA THR A 370 -9.21 20.51 -17.22
C THR A 370 -8.41 20.00 -16.02
N ASN A 371 -8.93 20.20 -14.80
CA ASN A 371 -8.33 19.76 -13.54
C ASN A 371 -8.47 18.24 -13.37
N TYR A 372 -7.65 17.63 -12.52
CA TYR A 372 -7.78 16.22 -12.14
C TYR A 372 -9.22 15.84 -11.77
N GLY A 373 -9.59 14.61 -12.13
CA GLY A 373 -10.80 13.95 -11.66
C GLY A 373 -10.73 13.60 -10.18
N VAL A 374 -11.72 12.86 -9.70
CA VAL A 374 -11.79 12.43 -8.29
C VAL A 374 -11.09 11.07 -8.09
N ASP A 375 -10.47 10.91 -6.94
CA ASP A 375 -9.85 9.66 -6.49
C ASP A 375 -10.71 8.99 -5.41
N GLY A 376 -10.63 7.67 -5.30
CA GLY A 376 -11.17 6.90 -4.19
C GLY A 376 -12.47 6.17 -4.54
N THR A 377 -13.38 6.12 -3.56
CA THR A 377 -14.65 5.38 -3.68
C THR A 377 -15.79 6.27 -3.26
N GLY A 378 -16.86 6.31 -4.05
CA GLY A 378 -18.06 7.06 -3.67
C GLY A 378 -19.21 6.91 -4.66
N THR A 379 -20.36 7.49 -4.28
CA THR A 379 -21.59 7.42 -5.06
C THR A 379 -21.61 8.45 -6.19
N ILE A 380 -21.73 7.99 -7.43
CA ILE A 380 -21.78 8.85 -8.63
C ILE A 380 -23.20 9.16 -9.10
N ALA A 381 -24.19 8.33 -8.74
CA ALA A 381 -25.59 8.58 -9.07
C ALA A 381 -26.54 7.82 -8.14
N PHE A 382 -27.77 8.33 -8.03
CA PHE A 382 -28.90 7.68 -7.38
C PHE A 382 -30.01 7.46 -8.40
N ILE A 383 -30.62 6.28 -8.40
CA ILE A 383 -31.76 5.93 -9.27
C ILE A 383 -32.86 5.33 -8.40
N GLU A 384 -34.06 5.88 -8.48
CA GLU A 384 -35.21 5.40 -7.72
C GLU A 384 -36.07 4.47 -8.57
N PHE A 385 -36.44 3.32 -8.02
CA PHE A 385 -37.33 2.36 -8.65
C PHE A 385 -38.55 2.10 -7.77
N LYS A 386 -39.69 1.88 -8.41
CA LYS A 386 -40.88 1.26 -7.85
C LYS A 386 -40.92 -0.21 -8.25
N VAL A 387 -41.22 -1.09 -7.29
CA VAL A 387 -41.51 -2.49 -7.56
C VAL A 387 -42.93 -2.61 -8.10
N ILE A 388 -43.09 -3.18 -9.30
CA ILE A 388 -44.37 -3.27 -10.01
C ILE A 388 -44.78 -4.69 -10.42
N GLY A 389 -43.90 -5.68 -10.27
CA GLY A 389 -44.18 -7.07 -10.61
C GLY A 389 -43.44 -8.05 -9.69
N GLU A 390 -43.88 -9.31 -9.70
CA GLU A 390 -43.32 -10.41 -8.90
C GLU A 390 -42.12 -11.07 -9.59
N GLY A 391 -41.23 -11.67 -8.79
CA GLY A 391 -40.06 -12.41 -9.27
C GLY A 391 -38.72 -11.78 -8.88
N LYS A 392 -37.68 -12.11 -9.65
CA LYS A 392 -36.29 -11.68 -9.41
C LYS A 392 -35.89 -10.62 -10.43
N GLY A 393 -35.84 -9.37 -10.01
CA GLY A 393 -35.31 -8.26 -10.81
C GLY A 393 -33.79 -8.17 -10.71
N VAL A 394 -33.09 -7.96 -11.82
CA VAL A 394 -31.63 -7.74 -11.84
C VAL A 394 -31.35 -6.32 -12.31
N VAL A 395 -30.42 -5.65 -11.63
CA VAL A 395 -29.86 -4.35 -12.02
C VAL A 395 -28.42 -4.59 -12.43
N SER A 396 -28.09 -4.34 -13.69
CA SER A 396 -26.77 -4.65 -14.25
C SER A 396 -26.21 -3.52 -15.10
N PHE A 397 -24.90 -3.51 -15.33
CA PHE A 397 -24.21 -2.47 -16.09
C PHE A 397 -23.93 -2.87 -17.53
N TYR A 398 -24.09 -1.92 -18.45
CA TYR A 398 -23.66 -2.00 -19.85
C TYR A 398 -22.94 -0.70 -20.28
N ASN A 399 -22.16 -0.74 -21.37
CA ASN A 399 -21.44 0.42 -21.94
C ASN A 399 -20.71 1.35 -20.93
N VAL A 400 -20.02 0.78 -19.94
CA VAL A 400 -19.30 1.54 -18.92
C VAL A 400 -17.97 2.06 -19.47
N VAL A 401 -17.79 3.37 -19.46
CA VAL A 401 -16.56 4.06 -19.88
C VAL A 401 -16.17 5.09 -18.84
N TYR A 402 -14.94 5.01 -18.33
CA TYR A 402 -14.33 6.06 -17.50
C TYR A 402 -13.42 6.92 -18.36
N THR A 403 -13.37 8.21 -18.05
CA THR A 403 -12.52 9.20 -18.72
C THR A 403 -11.74 9.94 -17.64
N ASN A 404 -10.47 10.21 -17.91
CA ASN A 404 -9.61 10.99 -17.01
C ASN A 404 -9.51 12.47 -17.43
N HIS A 405 -8.85 13.32 -16.64
CA HIS A 405 -8.80 14.76 -16.93
C HIS A 405 -8.07 15.11 -18.24
N LEU A 406 -7.27 14.19 -18.76
CA LEU A 406 -6.61 14.29 -20.07
C LEU A 406 -7.48 13.80 -21.23
N GLY A 407 -8.73 13.40 -20.96
CA GLY A 407 -9.66 12.89 -21.96
C GLY A 407 -9.39 11.46 -22.42
N MET A 408 -8.48 10.73 -21.77
CA MET A 408 -8.23 9.32 -22.07
C MET A 408 -9.35 8.45 -21.53
N GLN A 409 -9.90 7.58 -22.39
CA GLN A 409 -11.01 6.68 -22.06
C GLN A 409 -10.52 5.26 -21.75
N THR A 410 -11.16 4.61 -20.78
CA THR A 410 -10.93 3.21 -20.46
C THR A 410 -12.24 2.47 -20.18
N ASN A 411 -12.30 1.20 -20.58
CA ASN A 411 -13.41 0.30 -20.26
C ASN A 411 -13.15 -0.36 -18.90
N ILE A 412 -14.15 -0.35 -18.02
CA ILE A 412 -14.06 -1.04 -16.73
C ILE A 412 -14.55 -2.48 -16.89
N SER A 413 -13.71 -3.44 -16.50
CA SER A 413 -14.02 -4.88 -16.56
C SER A 413 -14.72 -5.39 -15.29
N ASP A 414 -14.41 -4.83 -14.12
CA ASP A 414 -15.05 -5.17 -12.84
C ASP A 414 -16.36 -4.38 -12.66
N LYS A 415 -17.47 -5.01 -13.07
CA LYS A 415 -18.84 -4.47 -13.00
C LYS A 415 -19.66 -5.29 -12.01
N ARG A 416 -20.06 -4.69 -10.90
CA ARG A 416 -20.74 -5.37 -9.78
C ARG A 416 -22.22 -5.00 -9.74
N GLY A 417 -23.06 -5.82 -10.39
CA GLY A 417 -24.52 -5.65 -10.41
C GLY A 417 -25.22 -6.04 -9.10
N GLY A 418 -26.55 -5.90 -9.07
CA GLY A 418 -27.39 -6.20 -7.91
C GLY A 418 -28.69 -6.92 -8.28
N THR A 419 -29.34 -7.50 -7.28
CA THR A 419 -30.56 -8.31 -7.42
C THR A 419 -31.63 -7.86 -6.42
N VAL A 420 -32.87 -7.74 -6.89
CA VAL A 420 -34.05 -7.53 -6.04
C VAL A 420 -34.94 -8.76 -6.14
N THR A 421 -35.26 -9.38 -5.00
CA THR A 421 -36.28 -10.43 -4.93
C THR A 421 -37.57 -9.78 -4.46
N THR A 422 -38.59 -9.81 -5.30
CA THR A 422 -39.88 -9.21 -4.97
C THR A 422 -40.82 -10.27 -4.45
N ILE A 423 -41.49 -9.99 -3.34
CA ILE A 423 -42.51 -10.86 -2.76
C ILE A 423 -43.85 -10.13 -2.74
N ALA A 424 -44.94 -10.86 -2.94
CA ALA A 424 -46.26 -10.33 -2.65
C ALA A 424 -46.46 -10.30 -1.13
N GLU A 425 -46.81 -9.14 -0.59
CA GLU A 425 -47.19 -9.05 0.82
C GLU A 425 -48.55 -9.70 1.01
N TYR A 426 -48.59 -10.90 1.58
CA TYR A 426 -49.78 -11.40 2.25
C TYR A 426 -49.70 -10.92 3.71
N VAL A 427 -50.63 -10.07 4.13
CA VAL A 427 -50.77 -9.69 5.54
C VAL A 427 -51.04 -10.96 6.35
N VAL A 428 -50.03 -11.43 7.08
CA VAL A 428 -50.21 -12.49 8.07
C VAL A 428 -50.69 -11.81 9.35
N LEU A 429 -51.99 -11.95 9.65
CA LEU A 429 -52.52 -11.58 10.96
C LEU A 429 -51.81 -12.42 12.04
N PRO A 430 -51.47 -11.85 13.20
CA PRO A 430 -50.75 -12.57 14.25
C PRO A 430 -51.57 -13.73 14.80
N ASP A 431 -50.85 -14.73 15.33
CA ASP A 431 -51.41 -15.97 15.86
C ASP A 431 -52.53 -15.68 16.88
N TYR A 432 -53.73 -16.19 16.60
CA TYR A 432 -55.02 -15.87 17.25
C TYR A 432 -55.15 -16.34 18.72
N GLY A 433 -54.04 -16.55 19.43
CA GLY A 433 -54.04 -17.10 20.79
C GLY A 433 -54.39 -16.10 21.88
N ASN A 434 -54.05 -14.82 21.73
CA ASN A 434 -54.22 -13.78 22.78
C ASN A 434 -54.78 -12.44 22.26
N VAL A 435 -55.22 -12.39 21.00
CA VAL A 435 -55.91 -11.20 20.46
C VAL A 435 -57.40 -11.42 20.59
N ILE A 436 -58.04 -10.76 21.57
CA ILE A 436 -59.49 -10.60 21.54
C ILE A 436 -59.80 -9.47 20.58
N ALA A 437 -60.05 -9.81 19.32
CA ALA A 437 -60.73 -8.90 18.40
C ALA A 437 -62.19 -8.77 18.88
N TYR A 438 -62.48 -7.75 19.69
CA TYR A 438 -63.86 -7.29 19.81
C TYR A 438 -64.31 -6.81 18.42
N PRO A 439 -65.52 -7.16 17.96
CA PRO A 439 -65.92 -6.89 16.60
C PRO A 439 -65.80 -5.39 16.30
N ASN A 440 -65.07 -5.09 15.23
CA ASN A 440 -65.04 -3.78 14.59
C ASN A 440 -66.48 -3.35 14.24
N PRO A 441 -66.94 -2.13 14.57
CA PRO A 441 -66.28 -1.04 15.29
C PRO A 441 -66.84 -0.85 16.71
N CYS A 442 -65.97 -0.71 17.72
CA CYS A 442 -66.37 -0.02 18.95
C CYS A 442 -66.39 1.49 18.63
N GLN A 443 -67.50 1.98 18.08
CA GLN A 443 -67.77 3.42 18.09
C GLN A 443 -67.98 3.82 19.55
N VAL A 444 -66.89 4.22 20.19
CA VAL A 444 -66.88 4.68 21.57
C VAL A 444 -67.28 6.14 21.59
N TYR A 445 -68.40 6.44 22.23
CA TYR A 445 -68.89 7.82 22.37
C TYR A 445 -68.37 8.45 23.66
N LEU A 446 -68.27 9.79 23.68
CA LEU A 446 -67.97 10.54 24.90
C LEU A 446 -68.97 10.16 26.01
N GLY A 447 -68.46 9.75 27.17
CA GLY A 447 -69.28 9.27 28.30
C GLY A 447 -69.46 7.75 28.40
N GLN A 448 -69.02 6.98 27.39
CA GLN A 448 -69.13 5.52 27.43
C GLN A 448 -68.02 4.89 28.30
N GLN A 449 -68.25 3.66 28.80
CA GLN A 449 -67.25 2.88 29.52
C GLN A 449 -67.02 1.54 28.85
N VAL A 450 -65.78 1.10 28.79
CA VAL A 450 -65.37 -0.21 28.26
C VAL A 450 -64.75 -1.02 29.39
N HIS A 451 -65.25 -2.24 29.59
CA HIS A 451 -64.86 -3.13 30.67
C HIS A 451 -64.03 -4.29 30.09
N PHE A 452 -62.80 -4.42 30.57
CA PHE A 452 -61.90 -5.53 30.25
C PHE A 452 -61.95 -6.53 31.41
N LYS A 453 -62.32 -7.78 31.15
CA LYS A 453 -62.52 -8.82 32.18
C LYS A 453 -61.65 -10.05 31.91
N GLY A 454 -61.36 -10.82 32.96
CA GLY A 454 -60.48 -12.00 32.89
C GLY A 454 -59.00 -11.66 32.80
N LEU A 455 -58.60 -10.48 33.29
CA LEU A 455 -57.22 -10.02 33.31
C LEU A 455 -56.42 -10.75 34.40
N THR A 456 -55.15 -11.00 34.13
CA THR A 456 -54.20 -11.38 35.18
C THR A 456 -53.77 -10.15 35.98
N PRO A 457 -53.50 -10.26 37.29
CA PRO A 457 -52.94 -9.16 38.07
C PRO A 457 -51.66 -8.62 37.42
N HIS A 458 -51.51 -7.28 37.41
CA HIS A 458 -50.39 -6.57 36.77
C HIS A 458 -50.32 -6.68 35.24
N ALA A 459 -51.45 -6.90 34.57
CA ALA A 459 -51.52 -6.87 33.11
C ALA A 459 -51.37 -5.45 32.54
N THR A 460 -50.86 -5.34 31.31
CA THR A 460 -50.85 -4.08 30.55
C THR A 460 -51.76 -4.22 29.34
N ILE A 461 -52.74 -3.34 29.20
CA ILE A 461 -53.67 -3.29 28.08
C ILE A 461 -53.18 -2.20 27.11
N LYS A 462 -52.86 -2.59 25.88
CA LYS A 462 -52.44 -1.68 24.80
C LYS A 462 -53.51 -1.62 23.72
N ILE A 463 -53.87 -0.42 23.30
CA ILE A 463 -54.98 -0.15 22.38
C ILE A 463 -54.42 0.59 21.17
N PHE A 464 -54.71 0.07 19.99
CA PHE A 464 -54.18 0.56 18.72
C PHE A 464 -55.31 1.06 17.81
N ASN A 465 -55.02 2.06 16.98
CA ASN A 465 -55.96 2.52 15.95
C ASN A 465 -55.93 1.60 14.71
N ILE A 466 -56.77 1.89 13.72
CA ILE A 466 -56.89 1.11 12.48
C ILE A 466 -55.62 1.16 11.60
N ALA A 467 -54.74 2.14 11.81
CA ALA A 467 -53.45 2.25 11.14
C ALA A 467 -52.34 1.48 11.89
N GLY A 468 -52.66 0.86 13.04
CA GLY A 468 -51.73 0.09 13.86
C GLY A 468 -50.91 0.91 14.85
N GLU A 469 -51.24 2.19 15.05
CA GLU A 469 -50.54 3.08 15.98
C GLU A 469 -51.10 2.92 17.41
N LEU A 470 -50.22 2.91 18.41
CA LEU A 470 -50.61 2.83 19.82
C LEU A 470 -51.27 4.14 20.24
N VAL A 471 -52.55 4.10 20.61
CA VAL A 471 -53.31 5.29 21.02
C VAL A 471 -53.56 5.36 22.52
N LYS A 472 -53.56 4.22 23.21
CA LYS A 472 -53.70 4.19 24.67
C LYS A 472 -53.03 2.97 25.28
N GLU A 473 -52.46 3.19 26.46
CA GLU A 473 -51.93 2.13 27.32
C GLU A 473 -52.56 2.28 28.72
N ILE A 474 -52.99 1.16 29.29
CA ILE A 474 -53.62 1.08 30.61
C ILE A 474 -52.88 0.00 31.40
N GLU A 475 -52.26 0.40 32.51
CA GLU A 475 -51.67 -0.54 33.44
C GLU A 475 -52.70 -1.00 34.47
N HIS A 476 -53.02 -2.30 34.43
CA HIS A 476 -53.91 -2.95 35.36
C HIS A 476 -53.13 -3.50 36.56
N ASN A 477 -52.82 -2.64 37.52
CA ASN A 477 -52.05 -2.98 38.72
C ASN A 477 -52.96 -3.39 39.91
N LYS A 478 -54.11 -4.00 39.63
CA LYS A 478 -55.06 -4.47 40.64
C LYS A 478 -55.02 -5.99 40.73
N ASP A 479 -55.38 -6.53 41.89
CA ASP A 479 -55.51 -7.98 42.10
C ASP A 479 -56.85 -8.55 41.57
N THR A 480 -57.75 -7.67 41.11
CA THR A 480 -59.02 -8.02 40.48
C THR A 480 -58.80 -8.49 39.05
N ASP A 481 -59.75 -9.20 38.44
CA ASP A 481 -59.66 -9.64 37.04
C ASP A 481 -60.31 -8.65 36.05
N GLU A 482 -60.69 -7.44 36.51
CA GLU A 482 -61.40 -6.44 35.70
C GLU A 482 -60.74 -5.05 35.75
N GLU A 483 -60.64 -4.42 34.58
CA GLU A 483 -60.25 -3.01 34.41
C GLU A 483 -61.31 -2.25 33.59
N VAL A 484 -61.56 -0.99 33.95
CA VAL A 484 -62.60 -0.18 33.28
C VAL A 484 -61.99 1.07 32.70
N TRP A 485 -62.11 1.22 31.38
CA TRP A 485 -61.74 2.43 30.67
C TRP A 485 -62.95 3.35 30.53
N THR A 486 -62.89 4.48 31.24
CA THR A 486 -63.90 5.52 31.21
C THR A 486 -63.57 6.57 30.14
N ASN A 487 -64.57 7.01 29.37
CA ASN A 487 -64.46 7.97 28.26
C ASN A 487 -63.49 7.60 27.11
N PRO A 488 -63.63 6.42 26.49
CA PRO A 488 -62.77 6.02 25.37
C PRO A 488 -62.94 6.88 24.11
N GLY A 489 -64.06 7.61 23.99
CA GLY A 489 -64.32 8.53 22.87
C GLY A 489 -63.41 9.76 22.78
N GLU A 490 -62.59 10.06 23.80
CA GLU A 490 -61.58 11.14 23.71
C GLU A 490 -60.34 10.74 22.89
N VAL A 491 -60.11 9.44 22.69
CA VAL A 491 -58.94 8.88 22.00
C VAL A 491 -59.30 8.37 20.59
N ALA A 492 -60.59 8.18 20.31
CA ALA A 492 -61.10 7.71 19.03
C ALA A 492 -61.42 8.89 18.10
N SER A 493 -60.40 9.42 17.43
CA SER A 493 -60.53 10.15 16.17
C SER A 493 -59.59 9.56 15.13
#